data_AF-A0AAI8HLE8-F1
#
_entry.id   AF-A0AAI8HLE8-F1
#
_cell.length_a   1.000
_cell.length_b   1.000
_cell.length_c   1.000
_cell.angle_alpha   90.00
_cell.angle_beta   90.00
_cell.angle_gamma   90.00
#
_symmetry.space_group_name_H-M   'P 1'
#
loop_
_entity.id
_entity.type
_entity.pdbx_description
1 polymer ?
#
loop_
_entity_poly.entity_id
_entity_poly.type
_entity_poly.pdbx_seq_one_letter_code
_entity_poly.pdbx_strand_id
1 'polypeptide(L)' 'MERNELWKLRKGWIAGYTEDRELIRRVKRYKRDWHIIADYIKNGRLIGVHFKIPIEQRRAAERMFATRLSNF' A
#
# COMPACT_ATOMS: atom_id res chain seq x y z
N MET A 1 -11.01 -12.42 2.53
CA MET A 1 -10.93 -11.16 1.77
C MET A 1 -9.82 -10.35 2.41
N GLU A 2 -8.66 -10.26 1.76
CA GLU A 2 -7.57 -9.40 2.24
C GLU A 2 -7.94 -7.95 1.90
N ARG A 3 -7.81 -7.04 2.87
CA ARG A 3 -8.20 -5.63 2.70
C ARG A 3 -7.08 -4.86 2.00
N ASN A 4 -7.34 -4.43 0.78
CA ASN A 4 -6.48 -3.54 0.01
C ASN A 4 -7.19 -2.20 -0.20
N GLU A 5 -6.57 -1.12 0.25
CA GLU A 5 -7.15 0.22 0.17
C GLU A 5 -6.10 1.22 -0.30
N LEU A 6 -6.53 2.19 -1.10
CA LEU A 6 -5.70 3.29 -1.59
C LEU A 6 -6.41 4.61 -1.30
N TRP A 7 -5.74 5.59 -0.70
CA TRP A 7 -6.28 6.94 -0.50
C TRP A 7 -5.21 8.01 -0.61
N LYS A 8 -5.62 9.27 -0.77
CA LYS A 8 -4.67 10.39 -0.79
C LYS A 8 -4.08 10.59 0.61
N LEU A 9 -2.75 10.62 0.71
CA LEU A 9 -2.07 10.86 1.98
C LEU A 9 -1.80 12.35 2.20
N ARG A 10 -1.18 13.00 1.20
CA ARG A 10 -0.88 14.45 1.17
C ARG A 10 -0.55 14.86 -0.28
N LYS A 11 -0.31 16.15 -0.53
CA LYS A 11 0.09 16.63 -1.87
C LYS A 11 1.28 15.81 -2.41
N GLY A 12 1.10 15.17 -3.56
CA GLY A 12 2.11 14.33 -4.21
C GLY A 12 2.17 12.87 -3.75
N TRP A 13 1.31 12.43 -2.81
CA TRP A 13 1.43 11.10 -2.20
C TRP A 13 0.09 10.38 -2.00
N ILE A 14 0.13 9.07 -2.21
CA ILE A 14 -0.93 8.10 -1.95
C ILE A 14 -0.50 7.21 -0.78
N ALA A 15 -1.45 6.82 0.06
CA ALA A 15 -1.29 5.72 1.00
C ALA A 15 -1.86 4.44 0.39
N GLY A 16 -1.14 3.33 0.55
CA GLY A 16 -1.63 2.01 0.21
C GLY A 16 -1.58 1.06 1.39
N TYR A 17 -2.75 0.64 1.87
CA TYR A 17 -2.93 -0.35 2.91
C TYR A 17 -3.10 -1.74 2.32
N THR A 18 -2.41 -2.72 2.89
CA THR A 18 -2.64 -4.12 2.55
C THR A 18 -2.34 -5.05 3.71
N GLU A 19 -3.18 -6.08 3.84
CA GLU A 19 -2.94 -7.25 4.69
C GLU A 19 -2.38 -8.46 3.89
N ASP A 20 -2.33 -8.35 2.56
CA ASP A 20 -1.86 -9.39 1.65
C ASP A 20 -0.33 -9.52 1.71
N ARG A 21 0.14 -10.63 2.29
CA ARG A 21 1.57 -10.92 2.46
C ARG A 21 2.30 -11.10 1.14
N GLU A 22 1.64 -11.57 0.09
CA GLU A 22 2.23 -11.69 -1.25
C GLU A 22 2.38 -10.33 -1.90
N LEU A 23 1.36 -9.47 -1.78
CA LEU A 23 1.44 -8.08 -2.24
C LEU A 23 2.56 -7.33 -1.52
N ILE A 24 2.69 -7.47 -0.20
CA ILE A 24 3.79 -6.85 0.56
C ILE A 24 5.15 -7.29 0.00
N ARG A 25 5.35 -8.59 -0.23
CA ARG A 25 6.61 -9.12 -0.79
C ARG A 25 6.87 -8.62 -2.21
N ARG A 26 5.83 -8.52 -3.03
CA ARG A 26 5.88 -8.04 -4.42
C ARG A 26 6.25 -6.56 -4.48
N VAL A 27 5.63 -5.72 -3.65
CA VAL A 27 5.98 -4.30 -3.50
C VAL A 27 7.43 -4.15 -3.09
N LYS A 28 7.87 -4.84 -2.03
CA LYS A 28 9.27 -4.83 -1.58
C LYS A 28 10.27 -5.25 -2.66
N ARG A 29 9.87 -6.18 -3.55
CA ARG A 29 10.72 -6.67 -4.64
C ARG A 29 10.84 -5.68 -5.80
N TYR A 30 9.72 -5.08 -6.22
CA TYR A 30 9.66 -4.33 -7.49
C TYR A 30 9.52 -2.80 -7.34
N LYS A 31 9.11 -2.29 -6.18
CA LYS A 31 8.81 -0.88 -5.95
C LYS A 31 9.68 -0.29 -4.84
N ARG A 32 10.95 -0.03 -5.18
CA ARG A 32 11.95 0.49 -4.23
C ARG A 32 11.63 1.88 -3.68
N ASP A 33 10.82 2.64 -4.40
CA ASP A 33 10.39 4.00 -4.06
C ASP A 33 9.08 4.04 -3.24
N TRP A 34 8.49 2.87 -2.94
CA TRP A 34 7.30 2.76 -2.11
C TRP A 34 7.72 2.41 -0.70
N HIS A 35 7.69 3.42 0.18
CA HIS A 35 8.22 3.29 1.52
C HIS A 35 7.14 2.78 2.48
N ILE A 36 7.47 1.81 3.32
CA ILE A 36 6.60 1.43 4.44
C ILE A 36 6.65 2.55 5.47
N ILE A 37 5.48 3.03 5.89
CA ILE A 37 5.32 4.11 6.87
C ILE A 37 4.61 3.65 8.14
N ALA A 38 3.97 2.48 8.13
CA ALA A 38 3.41 1.85 9.31
C ALA A 38 3.37 0.32 9.15
N ASP A 39 3.66 -0.39 10.24
CA ASP A 39 3.47 -1.83 10.38
C ASP A 39 2.33 -2.08 11.37
N TYR A 40 1.38 -2.94 10.99
CA TYR A 40 0.26 -3.35 11.84
C TYR A 40 0.57 -4.73 12.41
N ILE A 41 0.69 -4.81 13.73
CA ILE A 41 1.06 -6.05 14.43
C ILE A 41 -0.08 -6.44 15.38
N LYS A 42 -0.50 -7.71 15.32
CA LYS A 42 -1.47 -8.29 16.24
C LYS A 42 -0.90 -9.59 16.78
N ASN A 43 -0.87 -9.74 18.12
CA ASN A 43 -0.30 -10.91 18.81
C ASN A 43 1.12 -11.25 18.35
N GLY A 44 1.99 -10.24 18.19
CA GLY A 44 3.37 -10.42 17.73
C GLY A 44 3.54 -10.75 16.25
N ARG A 45 2.45 -10.79 15.46
CA ARG A 45 2.49 -11.11 14.02
C ARG A 45 2.12 -9.89 13.19
N LEU A 46 2.89 -9.63 12.12
CA LEU A 46 2.55 -8.63 11.12
C LEU A 46 1.26 -9.05 10.39
N ILE A 47 0.24 -8.22 10.50
CA ILE A 47 -1.07 -8.43 9.86
C ILE A 47 -1.28 -7.51 8.65
N GLY A 48 -0.58 -6.37 8.57
CA GLY A 48 -0.69 -5.47 7.44
C GLY A 48 0.35 -4.37 7.47
N VAL A 49 0.44 -3.60 6.39
CA VAL A 49 1.37 -2.48 6.26
C VAL A 49 0.73 -1.31 5.55
N HIS A 50 1.24 -0.11 5.84
CA HIS A 50 1.03 1.07 5.01
C HIS A 50 2.24 1.40 4.18
N PHE A 51 2.02 1.54 2.88
CA PHE A 51 2.96 2.14 1.95
C PHE A 51 2.64 3.60 1.68
N LYS A 52 3.67 4.41 1.58
CA LYS A 52 3.66 5.75 1.01
C LYS A 52 4.14 5.66 -0.43
N ILE A 53 3.28 6.07 -1.35
CA ILE A 53 3.44 5.86 -2.78
C ILE A 53 3.40 7.22 -3.50
N PRO A 54 4.33 7.54 -4.42
CA PRO A 54 4.24 8.76 -5.21
C PRO A 54 2.96 8.81 -6.05
N ILE A 55 2.28 9.96 -6.11
CA ILE A 55 1.01 10.12 -6.85
C ILE A 55 1.17 9.82 -8.35
N GLU A 56 2.36 10.04 -8.91
CA GLU A 56 2.73 9.74 -10.29
C GLU A 56 2.60 8.23 -10.59
N GLN A 57 2.73 7.39 -9.56
CA GLN A 57 2.59 5.95 -9.65
C GLN A 57 1.18 5.44 -9.34
N ARG A 58 0.16 6.31 -9.28
CA ARG A 58 -1.24 5.94 -9.04
C ARG A 58 -1.70 4.72 -9.83
N ARG A 59 -1.53 4.73 -11.15
CA ARG A 59 -1.99 3.63 -12.03
C ARG A 59 -1.26 2.31 -11.74
N ALA A 60 -0.02 2.37 -11.26
CA ALA A 60 0.71 1.18 -10.83
C ALA A 60 0.19 0.68 -9.48
N ALA A 61 -0.13 1.59 -8.54
CA ALA A 61 -0.75 1.27 -7.26
C ALA A 61 -2.11 0.60 -7.46
N GLU A 62 -3.00 1.18 -8.27
CA GLU A 62 -4.33 0.64 -8.52
C GLU A 62 -4.28 -0.77 -9.13
N ARG A 63 -3.36 -1.01 -10.07
CA ARG A 63 -3.14 -2.35 -10.65
C ARG A 63 -2.57 -3.33 -9.65
N MET A 64 -1.59 -2.91 -8.84
CA MET A 64 -0.90 -3.83 -7.95
C MET A 64 -1.72 -4.19 -6.71
N PHE A 65 -2.52 -3.26 -6.20
CA PHE A 65 -3.45 -3.47 -5.08
C PHE A 65 -4.82 -4.02 -5.54
N ALA A 66 -5.05 -4.10 -6.85
CA ALA A 66 -6.33 -4.49 -7.46
C ALA A 66 -7.52 -3.68 -6.90
N THR A 67 -7.31 -2.39 -6.64
CA THR A 67 -8.30 -1.47 -6.07
C THR A 67 -8.16 -0.08 -6.68
N ARG A 68 -9.16 0.78 -6.52
CA ARG A 68 -9.10 2.17 -7.02
C ARG A 68 -8.69 3.12 -5.91
N LEU A 69 -8.01 4.21 -6.27
CA LEU A 69 -7.77 5.31 -5.34
C LEU A 69 -9.11 5.89 -4.89
N SER A 70 -9.35 5.89 -3.58
CA SER A 70 -10.53 6.51 -2.98
C SER A 70 -10.55 8.01 -3.24
N ASN A 71 -11.74 8.56 -3.49
CA ASN A 71 -11.95 9.97 -3.83
C ASN A 71 -12.12 10.91 -2.62
N PHE A 72 -12.06 10.38 -1.39
CA PHE A 72 -12.25 11.13 -0.16
C PHE A 72 -11.11 12.14 0.09
#